data_AF-A0A520HK91-F1
#
_entry.id   AF-A0A520HK91-F1
#
_cell.length_a   1.000
_cell.length_b   1.000
_cell.length_c   1.000
_cell.angle_alpha   90.00
_cell.angle_beta   90.00
_cell.angle_gamma   90.00
#
_symmetry.space_group_name_H-M   'P 1'
#
loop_
_entity.id
_entity.type
_entity.pdbx_description
1 polymer ?
#
loop_
_entity_poly.entity_id
_entity_poly.type
_entity_poly.pdbx_seq_one_letter_code
_entity_poly.pdbx_strand_id
1 'polypeptide(L)'
;MEESKEQQHMHRLLQFGIYLSVAFDILVFVYAVKILSFPQAEHYGLHRFFLGLNRMMIYQAPIYSKAFTLLLICLTSVGTLSRKEKDLNPKNSIVYPIAAALIILGFGLWCYGKPGQQVVAMANWYELAYITCSFIGCLLLHVAMDNISKIISSKLGKDKWNVEGESFMQATKPVVNCHAVNIPMLFYYKRRVRKGYIVLQNLYRGLILLGVPGSGKSFSVVMPVIRGLIANRATLVVYDIKFPDLGKITYYHYLLARQKGDYQNFRFHVINLNEPERSRRINPWKAVYLQTLADASETAEGLVEALKKGDKSGGSDQFFT
;
A
#
# COMPACT_ATOMS: atom_id res chain seq x y z
N MET A 1 3.70 5.91 11.19
CA MET A 1 3.74 5.90 12.66
C MET A 1 4.78 6.90 13.09
N GLU A 2 4.39 7.90 13.87
CA GLU A 2 5.35 8.81 14.50
C GLU A 2 5.98 8.11 15.72
N GLU A 3 7.27 8.33 15.95
CA GLU A 3 7.98 7.75 17.11
C GLU A 3 7.42 8.32 18.42
N SER A 4 7.25 7.46 19.43
CA SER A 4 6.96 7.92 20.80
C SER A 4 8.16 8.66 21.38
N LYS A 5 7.94 9.68 22.22
CA LYS A 5 8.99 10.42 22.92
C LYS A 5 9.92 9.49 23.73
N GLU A 6 9.38 8.40 24.26
CA GLU A 6 10.15 7.39 25.01
C GLU A 6 11.14 6.63 24.10
N GLN A 7 10.73 6.27 22.89
CA GLN A 7 11.58 5.59 21.90
C GLN A 7 12.74 6.50 21.47
N GLN A 8 12.47 7.78 21.25
CA GLN A 8 13.50 8.77 20.93
C GLN A 8 14.50 8.96 22.08
N HIS A 9 14.03 8.96 23.32
CA HIS A 9 14.90 9.07 24.49
C HIS A 9 15.79 7.82 24.63
N MET A 10 15.21 6.63 24.50
CA MET A 10 15.94 5.36 24.54
C MET A 10 17.01 5.28 23.43
N HIS A 11 16.66 5.70 22.21
CA HIS A 11 17.62 5.75 21.10
C HIS A 11 18.80 6.69 21.40
N ARG A 12 18.55 7.91 21.90
CA ARG A 12 19.61 8.84 22.30
C ARG A 12 20.50 8.28 23.41
N LEU A 13 19.92 7.56 24.37
CA LEU A 13 20.65 6.90 25.45
C LEU A 13 21.58 5.80 24.90
N LEU A 14 21.10 4.99 23.96
CA LEU A 14 21.92 3.97 23.32
C LEU A 14 23.04 4.58 22.44
N GLN A 15 22.77 5.68 21.73
CA GLN A 15 23.79 6.43 20.99
C GLN A 15 24.88 6.98 21.90
N PHE A 16 24.48 7.54 23.06
CA PHE A 16 25.42 7.95 24.09
C PHE A 16 26.28 6.76 24.57
N GLY A 17 25.67 5.58 24.75
CA GLY A 17 26.37 4.34 25.09
C GLY A 17 27.47 3.94 24.10
N ILE A 18 27.26 4.14 22.78
CA ILE A 18 28.29 3.88 21.76
C ILE A 18 29.52 4.77 22.00
N TYR A 19 29.32 6.09 22.10
CA TYR A 19 30.42 7.03 22.27
C TYR A 19 31.10 6.90 23.63
N LEU A 20 30.34 6.55 24.67
CA LEU A 20 30.87 6.20 25.98
C LEU A 20 31.77 4.96 25.90
N SER A 21 31.36 3.93 25.15
CA SER A 21 32.19 2.73 24.92
C SER A 21 33.50 3.07 24.21
N VAL A 22 33.49 3.95 23.21
CA VAL A 22 34.73 4.43 22.55
C VAL A 22 35.62 5.24 23.50
N ALA A 23 35.02 6.07 24.36
CA ALA A 23 35.77 6.82 25.36
C ALA A 23 36.46 5.91 26.38
N PHE A 24 35.76 4.87 26.87
CA PHE A 24 36.35 3.87 27.76
C PHE A 24 37.42 3.02 27.08
N ASP A 25 37.22 2.66 25.81
CA ASP A 25 38.25 1.98 25.00
C ASP A 25 39.56 2.79 24.98
N ILE A 26 39.48 4.09 24.68
CA ILE A 26 40.64 4.99 24.67
C ILE A 26 41.25 5.10 26.07
N LEU A 27 40.43 5.29 27.11
CA LEU A 27 40.88 5.40 28.49
C LEU A 27 41.67 4.15 28.92
N VAL A 28 41.14 2.96 28.63
CA VAL A 28 41.75 1.69 29.05
C VAL A 28 43.00 1.37 28.23
N PHE A 29 42.93 1.45 26.91
CA PHE A 29 43.99 0.94 26.05
C PHE A 29 45.12 1.95 25.79
N VAL A 30 44.88 3.26 25.94
CA VAL A 30 45.90 4.29 25.68
C VAL A 30 46.39 4.97 26.97
N TYR A 31 45.50 5.18 27.94
CA TYR A 31 45.81 6.01 29.11
C TYR A 31 45.99 5.24 30.41
N ALA A 32 45.42 4.04 30.56
CA ALA A 32 45.46 3.31 31.84
C ALA A 32 46.89 3.11 32.37
N VAL A 33 47.80 2.59 31.55
CA VAL A 33 49.20 2.33 31.94
C VAL A 33 49.91 3.62 32.35
N LYS A 34 49.64 4.73 31.67
CA LYS A 34 50.25 6.03 31.93
C LYS A 34 49.72 6.67 33.20
N ILE A 35 48.40 6.61 33.39
CA ILE A 35 47.75 7.10 34.61
C ILE A 35 48.24 6.30 35.82
N LEU A 36 48.35 4.97 35.71
CA LEU A 36 48.86 4.11 36.77
C LEU A 36 50.35 4.28 37.07
N SER A 37 51.12 4.86 36.13
CA SER A 37 52.55 5.15 36.35
C SER A 37 52.78 6.36 37.28
N PHE A 38 51.74 7.15 37.60
CA PHE A 38 51.85 8.25 38.56
C PHE A 38 51.76 7.74 40.01
N PRO A 39 52.70 8.13 40.91
CA PRO A 39 52.67 7.72 42.31
C PRO A 39 51.39 8.07 43.07
N GLN A 40 50.69 9.13 42.63
CA GLN A 40 49.43 9.60 43.22
C GLN A 40 48.21 8.75 42.83
N ALA A 41 48.32 7.91 41.79
CA ALA A 41 47.21 7.11 41.28
C ALA A 41 46.74 6.04 42.28
N GLU A 42 47.63 5.56 43.15
CA GLU A 42 47.28 4.65 44.25
C GLU A 42 46.45 5.36 45.33
N HIS A 43 46.78 6.62 45.65
CA HIS A 43 46.08 7.42 46.66
C HIS A 43 44.62 7.70 46.27
N TYR A 44 44.36 7.94 44.98
CA TYR A 44 43.02 8.14 44.44
C TYR A 44 42.27 6.83 44.09
N GLY A 45 42.84 5.66 44.39
CA GLY A 45 42.19 4.37 44.15
C GLY A 45 42.05 3.97 42.67
N LEU A 46 42.74 4.66 41.75
CA LEU A 46 42.64 4.40 40.31
C LEU A 46 43.14 3.00 39.93
N HIS A 47 44.09 2.45 40.69
CA HIS A 47 44.55 1.07 40.52
C HIS A 47 43.41 0.05 40.71
N ARG A 48 42.54 0.24 41.70
CA ARG A 48 41.38 -0.64 41.92
C ARG A 48 40.33 -0.48 40.81
N PHE A 49 40.14 0.74 40.33
CA PHE A 49 39.23 1.05 39.23
C PHE A 49 39.64 0.37 37.91
N PHE A 50 40.90 0.53 37.47
CA PHE A 50 41.39 -0.10 36.25
C PHE A 50 41.48 -1.63 36.35
N LEU A 51 41.83 -2.17 37.53
CA LEU A 51 41.72 -3.62 37.78
C LEU A 51 40.29 -4.13 37.62
N GLY A 52 39.30 -3.38 38.10
CA GLY A 52 37.88 -3.70 37.92
C GLY A 52 37.46 -3.73 36.45
N LEU A 53 37.90 -2.74 35.66
CA LEU A 53 37.65 -2.69 34.23
C LEU A 53 38.33 -3.85 33.47
N ASN A 54 39.58 -4.16 33.78
CA ASN A 54 40.33 -5.24 33.12
C ASN A 54 39.73 -6.63 33.40
N ARG A 55 38.98 -6.81 34.50
CA ARG A 55 38.24 -8.05 34.77
C ARG A 55 37.04 -8.26 33.84
N MET A 56 36.53 -7.20 33.21
CA MET A 56 35.44 -7.30 32.24
C MET A 56 35.98 -7.85 30.92
N MET A 57 35.30 -8.84 30.33
CA MET A 57 35.71 -9.47 29.06
C MET A 57 35.92 -8.46 27.92
N ILE A 58 35.16 -7.37 27.93
CA ILE A 58 35.18 -6.30 26.94
C ILE A 58 36.56 -5.63 26.85
N TYR A 59 37.23 -5.43 28.00
CA TYR A 59 38.45 -4.62 28.10
C TYR A 59 39.74 -5.46 28.17
N GLN A 60 39.64 -6.78 28.05
CA GLN A 60 40.82 -7.67 28.05
C GLN A 60 41.66 -7.53 26.78
N ALA A 61 41.04 -7.17 25.65
CA ALA A 61 41.73 -6.94 24.39
C ALA A 61 41.02 -5.85 23.56
N PRO A 62 41.77 -5.04 22.78
CA PRO A 62 41.17 -4.00 21.95
C PRO A 62 40.11 -4.54 20.97
N ILE A 63 40.31 -5.75 20.46
CA ILE A 63 39.36 -6.40 19.55
C ILE A 63 38.01 -6.69 20.22
N TYR A 64 38.00 -7.07 21.51
CA TYR A 64 36.77 -7.34 22.26
C TYR A 64 36.00 -6.05 22.53
N SER A 65 36.70 -4.97 22.84
CA SER A 65 36.11 -3.65 23.02
C SER A 65 35.49 -3.14 21.72
N LYS A 66 36.20 -3.28 20.59
CA LYS A 66 35.65 -2.94 19.26
C LYS A 66 34.44 -3.80 18.88
N ALA A 67 34.46 -5.09 19.19
CA ALA A 67 33.31 -5.98 18.98
C ALA A 67 32.11 -5.57 19.84
N PHE A 68 32.33 -5.14 21.08
CA PHE A 68 31.28 -4.62 21.95
C PHE A 68 30.70 -3.30 21.41
N THR A 69 31.53 -2.37 20.94
CA THR A 69 31.05 -1.14 20.28
C THR A 69 30.22 -1.47 19.02
N LEU A 70 30.64 -2.44 18.21
CA LEU A 70 29.87 -2.93 17.07
C LEU A 70 28.50 -3.49 17.49
N LEU A 71 28.46 -4.27 18.57
CA LEU A 71 27.21 -4.80 19.12
C LEU A 71 26.27 -3.67 19.54
N LEU A 72 26.78 -2.63 20.21
CA LEU A 72 25.99 -1.46 20.57
C LEU A 72 25.44 -0.75 19.33
N ILE A 73 26.24 -0.59 18.27
CA ILE A 73 25.79 0.00 17.00
C ILE A 73 24.71 -0.85 16.32
N CYS A 74 24.85 -2.18 16.34
CA CYS A 74 23.80 -3.06 15.84
C CYS A 74 22.51 -2.90 16.64
N LEU A 75 22.61 -2.87 17.98
CA LEU A 75 21.46 -2.69 18.87
C LEU A 75 20.76 -1.34 18.64
N THR A 76 21.52 -0.26 18.48
CA THR A 76 20.96 1.09 18.23
C THR A 76 20.25 1.13 16.89
N SER A 77 20.82 0.51 15.85
CA SER A 77 20.22 0.48 14.51
C SER A 77 18.89 -0.28 14.45
N VAL A 78 18.69 -1.31 15.27
CA VAL A 78 17.40 -2.03 15.35
C VAL A 78 16.34 -1.17 16.06
N GLY A 79 16.76 -0.31 17.00
CA GLY A 79 15.88 0.55 17.77
C GLY A 79 15.39 1.80 17.04
N THR A 80 15.92 2.12 15.85
CA THR A 80 15.52 3.31 15.10
C THR A 80 14.32 3.05 14.19
N LEU A 81 13.26 3.83 14.34
CA LEU A 81 12.16 3.92 13.38
C LEU A 81 12.50 5.03 12.39
N SER A 82 13.57 4.82 11.61
CA SER A 82 14.12 5.87 10.76
C SER A 82 13.11 6.29 9.68
N ARG A 83 12.84 7.60 9.61
CA ARG A 83 11.98 8.21 8.57
C ARG A 83 12.55 7.90 7.19
N LYS A 84 11.71 7.41 6.28
CA LYS A 84 12.07 7.09 4.89
C LYS A 84 12.67 8.32 4.21
N GLU A 85 13.96 8.25 3.85
CA GLU A 85 14.55 9.09 2.81
C GLU A 85 14.31 8.42 1.47
N LYS A 86 13.76 9.17 0.51
CA LYS A 86 13.26 8.60 -0.76
C LYS A 86 14.36 8.25 -1.77
N ASP A 87 15.61 8.67 -1.57
CA ASP A 87 16.68 8.54 -2.57
C ASP A 87 18.04 8.08 -2.00
N LEU A 88 18.05 7.08 -1.11
CA LEU A 88 19.31 6.50 -0.61
C LEU A 88 19.95 5.58 -1.67
N ASN A 89 21.13 5.95 -2.18
CA ASN A 89 21.96 5.05 -2.99
C ASN A 89 22.73 4.07 -2.08
N PRO A 90 22.41 2.76 -2.09
CA PRO A 90 22.99 1.80 -1.16
C PRO A 90 24.52 1.70 -1.23
N LYS A 91 25.11 1.94 -2.41
CA LYS A 91 26.58 1.88 -2.58
C LYS A 91 27.28 2.99 -1.79
N ASN A 92 26.79 4.23 -1.94
CA ASN A 92 27.42 5.41 -1.35
C ASN A 92 27.12 5.56 0.14
N SER A 93 25.89 5.23 0.56
CA SER A 93 25.44 5.48 1.94
C SER A 93 25.70 4.32 2.90
N ILE A 94 26.02 3.12 2.39
CA ILE A 94 26.19 1.91 3.20
C ILE A 94 27.50 1.19 2.87
N VAL A 95 27.71 0.78 1.61
CA VAL A 95 28.85 -0.09 1.26
C VAL A 95 30.20 0.62 1.44
N TYR A 96 30.38 1.83 0.88
CA TYR A 96 31.65 2.55 1.04
C TYR A 96 31.96 2.95 2.49
N PRO A 97 31.01 3.50 3.28
CA PRO A 97 31.25 3.81 4.68
C PRO A 97 31.61 2.58 5.54
N ILE A 98 30.98 1.42 5.33
CA ILE A 98 31.34 0.19 6.05
C ILE A 98 32.75 -0.27 5.68
N ALA A 99 33.07 -0.32 4.39
CA ALA A 99 34.40 -0.73 3.92
C ALA A 99 35.48 0.23 4.48
N ALA A 100 35.25 1.53 4.40
CA ALA A 100 36.15 2.54 4.95
C ALA A 100 36.30 2.39 6.47
N ALA A 101 35.19 2.19 7.20
CA ALA A 101 35.21 1.99 8.65
C ALA A 101 36.03 0.75 9.06
N LEU A 102 35.84 -0.39 8.38
CA LEU A 102 36.59 -1.61 8.68
C LEU A 102 38.09 -1.45 8.41
N ILE A 103 38.47 -0.78 7.31
CA ILE A 103 39.87 -0.48 7.00
C ILE A 103 40.48 0.44 8.07
N ILE A 104 39.78 1.51 8.44
CA ILE A 104 40.24 2.48 9.44
C ILE A 104 40.39 1.81 10.82
N LEU A 105 39.40 1.01 11.25
CA LEU A 105 39.47 0.28 12.51
C LEU A 105 40.57 -0.78 12.51
N GLY A 106 40.76 -1.49 11.40
CA GLY A 106 41.86 -2.44 11.23
C GLY A 106 43.24 -1.78 11.30
N PHE A 107 43.39 -0.62 10.67
CA PHE A 107 44.61 0.19 10.77
C PHE A 107 44.85 0.70 12.19
N GLY A 108 43.79 1.15 12.89
CA GLY A 108 43.85 1.51 14.30
C GLY A 108 44.38 0.36 15.16
N LEU A 109 43.82 -0.84 15.03
CA LEU A 109 44.28 -2.03 15.74
C LEU A 109 45.74 -2.39 15.45
N TRP A 110 46.21 -2.17 14.22
CA TRP A 110 47.61 -2.38 13.86
C TRP A 110 48.56 -1.36 14.52
N CYS A 111 48.11 -0.15 14.79
CA CYS A 111 48.88 0.87 15.52
C CYS A 111 48.96 0.59 17.03
N TYR A 112 48.08 -0.26 17.57
CA TYR A 112 48.05 -0.55 19.00
C TYR A 112 49.36 -1.20 19.49
N GLY A 113 49.88 -0.74 20.63
CA GLY A 113 51.06 -1.31 21.29
C GLY A 113 52.40 -1.00 20.62
N LYS A 114 52.43 -0.16 19.57
CA LYS A 114 53.69 0.19 18.90
C LYS A 114 54.47 1.27 19.65
N PRO A 115 55.80 1.11 19.78
CA PRO A 115 56.64 2.12 20.40
C PRO A 115 56.76 3.33 19.47
N GLY A 116 56.69 4.53 20.05
CA GLY A 116 56.84 5.78 19.32
C GLY A 116 57.18 6.93 20.26
N GLN A 117 57.67 8.03 19.69
CA GLN A 117 57.96 9.24 20.46
C GLN A 117 56.66 9.85 20.99
N GLN A 118 56.67 10.30 22.25
CA GLN A 118 55.55 11.02 22.86
C GLN A 118 55.45 12.43 22.32
N VAL A 119 54.23 12.86 21.98
CA VAL A 119 54.04 14.15 21.31
C VAL A 119 52.95 14.99 21.96
N VAL A 120 51.75 14.46 22.16
CA VAL A 120 50.62 15.25 22.69
C VAL A 120 49.96 14.50 23.83
N ALA A 121 49.72 15.18 24.96
CA ALA A 121 48.95 14.66 26.09
C ALA A 121 49.41 13.26 26.57
N MET A 122 50.72 13.00 26.61
CA MET A 122 51.32 11.70 26.95
C MET A 122 51.02 10.58 25.94
N ALA A 123 50.46 10.87 24.78
CA ALA A 123 50.25 9.92 23.68
C ALA A 123 51.36 10.02 22.62
N ASN A 124 51.76 8.87 22.09
CA ASN A 124 52.66 8.74 20.96
C ASN A 124 51.89 8.80 19.62
N TRP A 125 52.62 8.88 18.49
CA TRP A 125 52.00 9.02 17.16
C TRP A 125 51.09 7.84 16.77
N TYR A 126 51.44 6.61 17.19
CA TYR A 126 50.65 5.41 16.93
C TYR A 126 49.37 5.38 17.78
N GLU A 127 49.44 5.83 19.03
CA GLU A 127 48.29 5.95 19.93
C GLU A 127 47.33 7.06 19.48
N LEU A 128 47.85 8.17 18.98
CA LEU A 128 47.03 9.21 18.37
C LEU A 128 46.31 8.69 17.11
N ALA A 129 47.01 7.89 16.29
CA ALA A 129 46.38 7.19 15.17
C ALA A 129 45.31 6.19 15.65
N TYR A 130 45.56 5.44 16.72
CA TYR A 130 44.58 4.52 17.32
C TYR A 130 43.32 5.27 17.79
N ILE A 131 43.47 6.41 18.46
CA ILE A 131 42.35 7.24 18.95
C ILE A 131 41.51 7.76 17.78
N THR A 132 42.17 8.40 16.80
CA THR A 132 41.48 9.01 15.66
C THR A 132 40.78 7.94 14.81
N CYS A 133 41.43 6.81 14.57
CA CYS A 133 40.83 5.68 13.85
C CYS A 133 39.66 5.07 14.61
N SER A 134 39.76 4.92 15.93
CA SER A 134 38.66 4.39 16.75
C SER A 134 37.43 5.28 16.71
N PHE A 135 37.61 6.60 16.79
CA PHE A 135 36.50 7.55 16.72
C PHE A 135 35.88 7.65 15.33
N ILE A 136 36.70 7.89 14.29
CA ILE A 136 36.22 8.04 12.91
C ILE A 136 35.61 6.73 12.39
N GLY A 137 36.25 5.60 12.65
CA GLY A 137 35.76 4.29 12.25
C GLY A 137 34.42 3.95 12.91
N CYS A 138 34.26 4.25 14.20
CA CYS A 138 32.99 4.09 14.90
C CYS A 138 31.89 5.00 14.32
N LEU A 139 32.19 6.27 14.03
CA LEU A 139 31.24 7.22 13.47
C LEU A 139 30.74 6.75 12.10
N LEU A 140 31.65 6.39 11.20
CA LEU A 140 31.30 5.92 9.85
C LEU A 140 30.42 4.67 9.90
N LEU A 141 30.73 3.73 10.80
CA LEU A 141 29.97 2.50 10.95
C LEU A 141 28.59 2.75 11.55
N HIS A 142 28.47 3.66 12.52
CA HIS A 142 27.19 4.08 13.08
C HIS A 142 26.29 4.74 12.03
N VAL A 143 26.82 5.66 11.21
CA VAL A 143 26.08 6.30 10.10
C VAL A 143 25.62 5.27 9.06
N ALA A 144 26.49 4.32 8.71
CA ALA A 144 26.15 3.28 7.75
C ALA A 144 25.04 2.35 8.26
N MET A 145 25.10 1.98 9.54
CA MET A 145 24.10 1.11 10.18
C MET A 145 22.75 1.80 10.34
N ASP A 146 22.70 3.11 10.61
CA ASP A 146 21.43 3.86 10.60
C ASP A 146 20.80 3.89 9.19
N ASN A 147 21.62 4.04 8.14
CA ASN A 147 21.14 3.95 6.76
C ASN A 147 20.64 2.55 6.38
N ILE A 148 21.22 1.48 6.94
CA ILE A 148 20.70 0.11 6.79
C ILE A 148 19.30 0.00 7.42
N SER A 149 19.10 0.54 8.63
CA SER A 149 17.81 0.52 9.32
C SER A 149 16.70 1.17 8.49
N LYS A 150 16.97 2.32 7.87
CA LYS A 150 16.07 3.01 6.92
C LYS A 150 15.59 2.10 5.78
N ILE A 151 16.46 1.26 5.23
CA ILE A 151 16.11 0.34 4.12
C ILE A 151 15.24 -0.82 4.62
N ILE A 152 15.59 -1.41 5.76
CA ILE A 152 14.86 -2.57 6.30
C ILE A 152 13.44 -2.15 6.71
N SER A 153 13.30 -1.03 7.42
CA SER A 153 11.99 -0.48 7.81
C SER A 153 11.14 -0.13 6.59
N SER A 154 11.74 0.28 5.47
CA SER A 154 11.03 0.64 4.25
C SER A 154 10.28 -0.53 3.59
N LYS A 155 10.80 -1.76 3.73
CA LYS A 155 10.26 -2.98 3.12
C LYS A 155 9.15 -3.63 3.94
N LEU A 156 9.18 -3.47 5.27
CA LEU A 156 8.21 -4.05 6.21
C LEU A 156 6.88 -3.28 6.30
N GLY A 157 6.82 -2.05 5.79
CA GLY A 157 5.61 -1.22 5.74
C GLY A 157 5.24 -0.80 4.33
N LYS A 158 5.06 -1.75 3.40
CA LYS A 158 4.49 -1.42 2.08
C LYS A 158 3.06 -0.94 2.27
N ASP A 159 2.74 0.19 1.64
CA ASP A 159 1.40 0.73 1.59
C ASP A 159 0.42 -0.35 1.11
N LYS A 160 -0.66 -0.58 1.85
CA LYS A 160 -1.71 -1.52 1.46
C LYS A 160 -2.60 -0.93 0.37
N TRP A 161 -2.66 0.39 0.27
CA TRP A 161 -3.44 1.17 -0.69
C TRP A 161 -2.64 1.45 -1.96
N ASN A 162 -2.01 0.41 -2.51
CA ASN A 162 -1.37 0.50 -3.83
C ASN A 162 -2.01 -0.50 -4.78
N VAL A 163 -1.76 -0.33 -6.08
CA VAL A 163 -2.34 -1.16 -7.14
C VAL A 163 -2.13 -2.65 -6.89
N GLU A 164 -1.01 -3.06 -6.29
CA GLU A 164 -0.74 -4.46 -5.95
C GLU A 164 -1.56 -4.94 -4.74
N GLY A 165 -1.64 -4.13 -3.68
CA GLY A 165 -2.37 -4.44 -2.45
C GLY A 165 -3.89 -4.41 -2.62
N GLU A 166 -4.40 -3.56 -3.50
CA GLU A 166 -5.82 -3.49 -3.86
C GLU A 166 -6.21 -4.49 -4.95
N SER A 167 -5.22 -5.09 -5.62
CA SER A 167 -5.49 -6.11 -6.64
C SER A 167 -5.81 -7.48 -6.05
N PHE A 168 -6.80 -8.14 -6.63
CA PHE A 168 -7.16 -9.51 -6.30
C PHE A 168 -7.45 -10.34 -7.55
N MET A 169 -7.42 -11.66 -7.38
CA MET A 169 -7.67 -12.59 -8.46
C MET A 169 -9.14 -12.49 -8.91
N GLN A 170 -9.34 -12.29 -10.20
CA GLN A 170 -10.65 -12.23 -10.83
C GLN A 170 -10.94 -13.53 -11.60
N ALA A 171 -12.20 -13.73 -12.01
CA ALA A 171 -12.57 -14.88 -12.84
C ALA A 171 -11.83 -14.85 -14.18
N THR A 172 -11.08 -15.90 -14.50
CA THR A 172 -10.31 -16.01 -15.76
C THR A 172 -11.06 -16.77 -16.84
N LYS A 173 -12.12 -17.48 -16.48
CA LYS A 173 -12.98 -18.23 -17.39
C LYS A 173 -14.42 -17.71 -17.28
N PRO A 174 -15.16 -17.64 -18.40
CA PRO A 174 -16.57 -17.29 -18.34
C PRO A 174 -17.37 -18.41 -17.66
N VAL A 175 -18.46 -18.06 -16.99
CA VAL A 175 -19.42 -19.02 -16.44
C VAL A 175 -20.52 -19.25 -17.47
N VAL A 176 -20.67 -20.50 -17.91
CA VAL A 176 -21.72 -20.89 -18.86
C VAL A 176 -22.97 -21.27 -18.06
N ASN A 177 -23.96 -20.38 -18.06
CA ASN A 177 -25.27 -20.59 -17.44
C ASN A 177 -26.31 -19.74 -18.18
N CYS A 178 -27.56 -20.20 -18.27
CA CYS A 178 -28.67 -19.49 -18.90
C CYS A 178 -29.06 -18.17 -18.23
N HIS A 179 -28.54 -17.90 -17.02
CA HIS A 179 -28.79 -16.65 -16.30
C HIS A 179 -27.55 -15.77 -16.18
N ALA A 180 -26.37 -16.29 -16.54
CA ALA A 180 -25.12 -15.57 -16.37
C ALA A 180 -24.84 -14.66 -17.57
N VAL A 181 -24.32 -13.47 -17.28
CA VAL A 181 -23.72 -12.57 -18.27
C VAL A 181 -22.23 -12.43 -17.95
N ASN A 182 -21.38 -12.69 -18.94
CA ASN A 182 -19.93 -12.59 -18.81
C ASN A 182 -19.42 -11.36 -19.57
N ILE A 183 -18.89 -10.37 -18.85
CA ILE A 183 -18.33 -9.16 -19.44
C ILE A 183 -16.81 -9.30 -19.48
N PRO A 184 -16.17 -9.32 -20.66
CA PRO A 184 -14.71 -9.45 -20.74
C PRO A 184 -14.02 -8.20 -20.18
N MET A 185 -12.94 -8.40 -19.43
CA MET A 185 -12.14 -7.32 -18.85
C MET A 185 -10.65 -7.66 -18.77
N LEU A 186 -9.85 -6.64 -18.48
CA LEU A 186 -8.47 -6.79 -18.04
C LEU A 186 -8.39 -6.49 -16.55
N PHE A 187 -7.64 -7.29 -15.80
CA PHE A 187 -7.38 -7.04 -14.39
C PHE A 187 -5.90 -7.20 -14.08
N TYR A 188 -5.39 -6.38 -13.17
CA TYR A 188 -4.03 -6.48 -12.68
C TYR A 188 -4.01 -7.41 -11.47
N TYR A 189 -3.06 -8.35 -11.41
CA TYR A 189 -2.84 -9.21 -10.26
C TYR A 189 -1.45 -9.84 -10.29
N LYS A 190 -0.73 -9.79 -9.16
CA LYS A 190 0.65 -10.33 -9.03
C LYS A 190 1.58 -9.74 -10.09
N ARG A 191 1.66 -8.41 -10.16
CA ARG A 191 2.53 -7.66 -11.09
C ARG A 191 2.30 -7.92 -12.58
N ARG A 192 1.14 -8.43 -12.97
CA ARG A 192 0.80 -8.71 -14.37
C ARG A 192 -0.64 -8.34 -14.67
N VAL A 193 -0.86 -7.77 -15.84
CA VAL A 193 -2.21 -7.59 -16.41
C VAL A 193 -2.64 -8.91 -17.05
N ARG A 194 -3.85 -9.36 -16.72
CA ARG A 194 -4.44 -10.63 -17.14
C ARG A 194 -5.79 -10.38 -17.78
N LYS A 195 -6.18 -11.25 -18.72
CA LYS A 195 -7.55 -11.30 -19.26
C LYS A 195 -8.45 -12.03 -18.27
N GLY A 196 -9.66 -11.52 -18.08
CA GLY A 196 -10.67 -12.12 -17.21
C GLY A 196 -12.07 -11.64 -17.55
N TYR A 197 -13.01 -11.91 -16.65
CA TYR A 197 -14.42 -11.61 -16.81
C TYR A 197 -15.01 -11.04 -15.53
N ILE A 198 -15.89 -10.06 -15.68
CA ILE A 198 -16.89 -9.73 -14.67
C ILE A 198 -18.07 -10.66 -14.92
N VAL A 199 -18.33 -11.56 -13.97
CA VAL A 199 -19.38 -12.57 -14.09
C VAL A 199 -20.60 -12.12 -13.29
N LEU A 200 -21.65 -11.71 -13.99
CA LEU A 200 -22.96 -11.42 -13.40
C LEU A 200 -23.76 -12.72 -13.40
N GLN A 201 -23.65 -13.50 -12.32
CA GLN A 201 -24.19 -14.87 -12.27
C GLN A 201 -25.71 -14.94 -12.34
N ASN A 202 -26.40 -13.96 -11.74
CA ASN A 202 -27.85 -13.94 -11.66
C ASN A 202 -28.35 -12.49 -11.54
N LEU A 203 -28.96 -11.98 -12.61
CA LEU A 203 -29.49 -10.62 -12.69
C LEU A 203 -30.93 -10.48 -12.14
N TYR A 204 -31.59 -11.56 -11.75
CA TYR A 204 -32.91 -11.50 -11.09
C TYR A 204 -32.84 -10.85 -9.70
N ARG A 205 -31.64 -10.81 -9.10
CA ARG A 205 -31.39 -10.12 -7.81
C ARG A 205 -31.25 -8.61 -7.95
N GLY A 206 -31.35 -8.09 -9.17
CA GLY A 206 -31.10 -6.68 -9.47
C GLY A 206 -29.62 -6.37 -9.66
N LEU A 207 -29.37 -5.27 -10.38
CA LEU A 207 -28.04 -4.70 -10.60
C LEU A 207 -28.15 -3.19 -10.43
N ILE A 208 -27.46 -2.64 -9.44
CA ILE A 208 -27.35 -1.20 -9.24
C ILE A 208 -26.06 -0.72 -9.91
N LEU A 209 -26.18 0.18 -10.89
CA LEU A 209 -25.06 0.72 -11.64
C LEU A 209 -24.89 2.22 -11.36
N LEU A 210 -23.96 2.55 -10.47
CA LEU A 210 -23.67 3.93 -10.06
C LEU A 210 -22.56 4.54 -10.93
N GLY A 211 -22.69 5.84 -11.21
CA GLY A 211 -21.63 6.62 -11.86
C GLY A 211 -22.13 7.93 -12.45
N VAL A 212 -21.23 8.88 -12.64
CA VAL A 212 -21.54 10.20 -13.20
C VAL A 212 -21.92 10.13 -14.69
N PRO A 213 -22.66 11.11 -15.23
CA PRO A 213 -22.88 11.22 -16.68
C PRO A 213 -21.55 11.16 -17.44
N GLY A 214 -21.52 10.42 -18.56
CA GLY A 214 -20.30 10.24 -19.37
C GLY A 214 -19.30 9.19 -18.88
N SER A 215 -19.51 8.54 -17.72
CA SER A 215 -18.59 7.52 -17.17
C SER A 215 -18.55 6.18 -17.93
N GLY A 216 -19.18 6.07 -19.09
CA GLY A 216 -19.16 4.86 -19.93
C GLY A 216 -20.08 3.71 -19.50
N LYS A 217 -20.95 3.88 -18.48
CA LYS A 217 -21.90 2.85 -17.96
C LYS A 217 -22.61 2.06 -19.05
N SER A 218 -23.14 2.76 -20.06
CA SER A 218 -23.90 2.13 -21.14
C SER A 218 -23.04 1.16 -21.93
N PHE A 219 -21.82 1.55 -22.27
CA PHE A 219 -20.88 0.73 -23.02
C PHE A 219 -20.29 -0.41 -22.19
N SER A 220 -19.87 -0.13 -20.96
CA SER A 220 -19.13 -1.08 -20.12
C SER A 220 -19.99 -2.16 -19.49
N VAL A 221 -21.26 -1.87 -19.19
CA VAL A 221 -22.14 -2.80 -18.45
C VAL A 221 -23.47 -3.02 -19.15
N VAL A 222 -24.22 -1.95 -19.48
CA VAL A 222 -25.61 -2.09 -19.98
C VAL A 222 -25.67 -2.82 -21.32
N MET A 223 -24.85 -2.43 -22.29
CA MET A 223 -24.81 -3.07 -23.61
C MET A 223 -24.38 -4.55 -23.53
N PRO A 224 -23.31 -4.93 -22.79
CA PRO A 224 -23.00 -6.33 -22.52
C PRO A 224 -24.16 -7.11 -21.86
N VAL A 225 -24.86 -6.50 -20.91
CA VAL A 225 -26.03 -7.11 -20.25
C VAL A 225 -27.16 -7.36 -21.24
N ILE A 226 -27.52 -6.37 -22.06
CA ILE A 226 -28.54 -6.53 -23.11
C ILE A 226 -28.16 -7.69 -24.04
N ARG A 227 -26.91 -7.72 -24.52
CA ARG A 227 -26.41 -8.78 -25.40
C ARG A 227 -26.48 -10.16 -24.75
N GLY A 228 -26.03 -10.26 -23.50
CA GLY A 228 -26.04 -11.50 -22.74
C GLY A 228 -27.44 -12.02 -22.46
N LEU A 229 -28.37 -11.14 -22.08
CA LEU A 229 -29.75 -11.51 -21.83
C LEU A 229 -30.50 -11.93 -23.11
N ILE A 230 -30.23 -11.28 -24.25
CA ILE A 230 -30.75 -11.73 -25.56
C ILE A 230 -30.16 -13.10 -25.93
N ALA A 231 -28.86 -13.31 -25.74
CA ALA A 231 -28.25 -14.63 -25.98
C ALA A 231 -28.88 -15.72 -25.10
N ASN A 232 -29.28 -15.37 -23.88
CA ASN A 232 -29.97 -16.23 -22.91
C ASN A 232 -31.48 -16.37 -23.18
N ARG A 233 -32.00 -15.85 -24.30
CA ARG A 233 -33.43 -15.92 -24.67
C ARG A 233 -34.37 -15.25 -23.67
N ALA A 234 -33.90 -14.23 -22.96
CA ALA A 234 -34.73 -13.48 -22.01
C ALA A 234 -35.62 -12.44 -22.73
N THR A 235 -36.81 -12.23 -22.18
CA THR A 235 -37.67 -11.09 -22.53
C THR A 235 -37.12 -9.83 -21.84
N LEU A 236 -37.03 -8.73 -22.59
CA LEU A 236 -36.44 -7.48 -22.12
C LEU A 236 -37.40 -6.32 -22.26
N VAL A 237 -37.43 -5.47 -21.23
CA VAL A 237 -37.95 -4.11 -21.31
C VAL A 237 -36.75 -3.17 -21.22
N VAL A 238 -36.44 -2.49 -22.31
CA VAL A 238 -35.28 -1.59 -22.41
C VAL A 238 -35.79 -0.15 -22.41
N TYR A 239 -35.52 0.57 -21.34
CA TYR A 239 -35.78 2.00 -21.27
C TYR A 239 -34.61 2.78 -21.88
N ASP A 240 -34.90 3.55 -22.93
CA ASP A 240 -33.90 4.28 -23.71
C ASP A 240 -34.19 5.79 -23.67
N ILE A 241 -33.58 6.48 -22.70
CA ILE A 241 -33.70 7.93 -22.53
C ILE A 241 -33.19 8.68 -23.79
N LYS A 242 -32.18 8.12 -24.46
CA LYS A 242 -31.55 8.71 -25.65
C LYS A 242 -31.99 7.97 -26.91
N PHE A 243 -33.27 7.66 -27.00
CA PHE A 243 -33.81 6.91 -28.12
C PHE A 243 -33.34 7.50 -29.46
N PRO A 244 -32.84 6.69 -30.40
CA PRO A 244 -32.83 5.22 -30.40
C PRO A 244 -31.45 4.56 -30.09
N ASP A 245 -30.65 5.08 -29.16
CA ASP A 245 -29.31 4.54 -28.86
C ASP A 245 -29.32 3.06 -28.40
N LEU A 246 -29.91 2.78 -27.23
CA LEU A 246 -30.01 1.40 -26.72
C LEU A 246 -31.02 0.58 -27.53
N GLY A 247 -32.07 1.22 -28.04
CA GLY A 247 -33.08 0.60 -28.88
C GLY A 247 -32.48 -0.01 -30.15
N LYS A 248 -31.60 0.71 -30.86
CA LYS A 248 -30.88 0.20 -32.05
C LYS A 248 -30.04 -1.02 -31.73
N ILE A 249 -29.29 -1.00 -30.62
CA ILE A 249 -28.44 -2.13 -30.21
C ILE A 249 -29.30 -3.34 -29.88
N THR A 250 -30.38 -3.15 -29.12
CA THR A 250 -31.30 -4.23 -28.75
C THR A 250 -31.95 -4.84 -29.99
N TYR A 251 -32.41 -3.99 -30.92
CA TYR A 251 -33.03 -4.43 -32.18
C TYR A 251 -32.05 -5.20 -33.07
N TYR A 252 -30.80 -4.72 -33.19
CA TYR A 252 -29.75 -5.40 -33.92
C TYR A 252 -29.50 -6.83 -33.39
N HIS A 253 -29.34 -6.99 -32.07
CA HIS A 253 -29.11 -8.31 -31.46
C HIS A 253 -30.34 -9.22 -31.54
N TYR A 254 -31.54 -8.65 -31.46
CA TYR A 254 -32.79 -9.38 -31.75
C TYR A 254 -32.81 -9.93 -33.18
N LEU A 255 -32.45 -9.12 -34.18
CA LEU A 255 -32.39 -9.57 -35.58
C LEU A 255 -31.36 -10.68 -35.79
N LEU A 256 -30.18 -10.56 -35.18
CA LEU A 256 -29.17 -11.62 -35.21
C LEU A 256 -29.68 -12.93 -34.61
N ALA A 257 -30.36 -12.87 -33.47
CA ALA A 257 -30.94 -14.06 -32.84
C ALA A 257 -32.05 -14.68 -33.69
N ARG A 258 -32.85 -13.86 -34.39
CA ARG A 258 -33.84 -14.34 -35.36
C ARG A 258 -33.21 -15.02 -36.56
N GLN A 259 -32.14 -14.45 -37.11
CA GLN A 259 -31.41 -15.04 -38.23
C GLN A 259 -30.82 -16.41 -37.88
N LYS A 260 -30.40 -16.62 -36.63
CA LYS A 260 -29.93 -17.92 -36.11
C LYS A 260 -31.06 -18.93 -35.84
N GLY A 261 -32.32 -18.52 -35.94
CA GLY A 261 -33.47 -19.37 -35.64
C GLY A 261 -33.83 -19.47 -34.15
N ASP A 262 -33.11 -18.80 -33.26
CA ASP A 262 -33.36 -18.85 -31.80
C ASP A 262 -34.65 -18.13 -31.40
N TYR A 263 -35.09 -17.15 -32.20
CA TYR A 263 -36.11 -16.16 -31.84
C TYR A 263 -37.36 -16.21 -32.74
N GLN A 264 -37.75 -17.39 -33.26
CA GLN A 264 -38.90 -17.51 -34.17
C GLN A 264 -40.23 -17.03 -33.55
N ASN A 265 -40.40 -17.21 -32.24
CA ASN A 265 -41.62 -16.84 -31.50
C ASN A 265 -41.52 -15.51 -30.74
N PHE A 266 -40.41 -14.78 -30.87
CA PHE A 266 -40.19 -13.50 -30.19
C PHE A 266 -40.68 -12.34 -31.05
N ARG A 267 -41.14 -11.27 -30.40
CA ARG A 267 -41.53 -10.02 -31.08
C ARG A 267 -40.79 -8.84 -30.46
N PHE A 268 -40.43 -7.88 -31.29
CA PHE A 268 -39.83 -6.61 -30.86
C PHE A 268 -40.88 -5.51 -30.96
N HIS A 269 -41.07 -4.75 -29.88
CA HIS A 269 -42.03 -3.66 -29.80
C HIS A 269 -41.34 -2.41 -29.28
N VAL A 270 -41.67 -1.27 -29.89
CA VAL A 270 -41.20 0.05 -29.44
C VAL A 270 -42.41 0.79 -28.94
N ILE A 271 -42.32 1.34 -27.72
CA ILE A 271 -43.28 2.31 -27.19
C ILE A 271 -42.52 3.63 -27.07
N ASN A 272 -42.85 4.59 -27.93
CA ASN A 272 -42.25 5.92 -27.94
C ASN A 272 -43.36 6.95 -27.72
N LEU A 273 -43.27 7.70 -26.62
CA LEU A 273 -44.27 8.73 -26.27
C LEU A 273 -43.92 10.11 -26.86
N ASN A 274 -42.68 10.32 -27.31
CA ASN A 274 -42.22 11.56 -27.92
C ASN A 274 -42.47 11.58 -29.43
N GLU A 275 -42.31 10.43 -30.09
CA GLU A 275 -42.53 10.21 -31.53
C GLU A 275 -43.58 9.11 -31.74
N PRO A 276 -44.89 9.43 -31.61
CA PRO A 276 -45.97 8.44 -31.65
C PRO A 276 -46.00 7.61 -32.94
N GLU A 277 -45.54 8.15 -34.07
CA GLU A 277 -45.43 7.45 -35.35
C GLU A 277 -44.41 6.30 -35.34
N ARG A 278 -43.43 6.33 -34.42
CA ARG A 278 -42.45 5.24 -34.20
C ARG A 278 -42.89 4.25 -33.15
N SER A 279 -44.07 4.47 -32.55
CA SER A 279 -44.57 3.72 -31.41
C SER A 279 -45.62 2.70 -31.83
N ARG A 280 -45.62 1.55 -31.17
CA ARG A 280 -46.75 0.63 -31.20
C ARG A 280 -47.87 1.21 -30.35
N ARG A 281 -49.09 1.22 -30.90
CA ARG A 281 -50.28 1.64 -30.15
C ARG A 281 -50.58 0.62 -29.05
N ILE A 282 -50.78 1.12 -27.84
CA ILE A 282 -51.16 0.33 -26.66
C ILE A 282 -52.22 1.11 -25.87
N ASN A 283 -53.17 0.40 -25.29
CA ASN A 283 -54.10 0.95 -24.29
C ASN A 283 -53.77 0.28 -22.95
N PRO A 284 -53.15 1.00 -21.99
CA PRO A 284 -52.84 0.44 -20.68
C PRO A 284 -54.10 0.13 -19.85
N TRP A 285 -55.27 0.67 -20.21
CA TRP A 285 -56.55 0.48 -19.52
C TRP A 285 -57.48 -0.47 -20.27
N LYS A 286 -56.93 -1.36 -21.09
CA LYS A 286 -57.76 -2.34 -21.78
C LYS A 286 -58.47 -3.21 -20.72
N ALA A 287 -59.77 -3.39 -20.86
CA ALA A 287 -60.60 -4.12 -19.88
C ALA A 287 -60.06 -5.51 -19.52
N VAL A 288 -59.35 -6.17 -20.45
CA VAL A 288 -58.69 -7.46 -20.21
C VAL A 288 -57.64 -7.44 -19.09
N TYR A 289 -57.05 -6.27 -18.77
CA TYR A 289 -56.09 -6.10 -17.68
C TYR A 289 -56.74 -5.75 -16.34
N LEU A 290 -58.04 -5.40 -16.34
CA LEU A 290 -58.78 -4.92 -15.17
C LEU A 290 -59.83 -5.95 -14.77
N GLN A 291 -59.38 -7.13 -14.35
CA GLN A 291 -60.28 -8.26 -14.03
C GLN A 291 -60.71 -8.25 -12.56
N THR A 292 -59.91 -7.62 -11.69
CA THR A 292 -60.15 -7.56 -10.25
C THR A 292 -60.18 -6.11 -9.75
N LEU A 293 -60.75 -5.91 -8.55
CA LEU A 293 -60.67 -4.63 -7.85
C LEU A 293 -59.22 -4.23 -7.53
N ALA A 294 -58.34 -5.22 -7.30
CA ALA A 294 -56.91 -4.97 -7.07
C ALA A 294 -56.25 -4.41 -8.34
N ASP A 295 -56.49 -5.01 -9.51
CA ASP A 295 -55.97 -4.50 -10.80
C ASP A 295 -56.45 -3.07 -11.06
N ALA A 296 -57.72 -2.79 -10.77
CA ALA A 296 -58.29 -1.45 -10.90
C ALA A 296 -57.65 -0.45 -9.94
N SER A 297 -57.43 -0.84 -8.67
CA SER A 297 -56.78 -0.01 -7.67
C SER A 297 -55.32 0.28 -8.03
N GLU A 298 -54.53 -0.73 -8.38
CA GLU A 298 -53.11 -0.59 -8.73
C GLU A 298 -52.94 0.23 -10.02
N THR A 299 -53.80 0.00 -11.03
CA THR A 299 -53.77 0.79 -12.27
C THR A 299 -54.16 2.24 -12.02
N ALA A 300 -55.15 2.51 -11.16
CA ALA A 300 -55.56 3.86 -10.79
C ALA A 300 -54.45 4.58 -10.01
N GLU A 301 -53.82 3.90 -9.04
CA GLU A 301 -52.71 4.43 -8.26
C GLU A 301 -51.52 4.78 -9.17
N GLY A 302 -51.07 3.84 -10.02
CA GLY A 302 -49.99 4.09 -10.97
C GLY A 302 -50.30 5.22 -11.96
N LEU A 303 -51.58 5.40 -12.35
CA LEU A 303 -51.99 6.54 -13.16
C LEU A 303 -51.88 7.86 -12.40
N VAL A 304 -52.40 7.92 -11.18
CA VAL A 304 -52.34 9.12 -10.34
C VAL A 304 -50.88 9.49 -10.06
N GLU A 305 -50.04 8.52 -9.72
CA GLU A 305 -48.60 8.74 -9.53
C GLU A 305 -47.91 9.26 -10.80
N ALA A 306 -48.23 8.72 -11.98
CA ALA A 306 -47.67 9.20 -13.23
C ALA A 306 -48.13 10.62 -13.60
N LEU A 307 -49.33 11.03 -13.16
CA LEU A 307 -49.88 12.37 -13.38
C LEU A 307 -49.37 13.40 -12.37
N LYS A 308 -48.99 12.96 -11.16
CA LYS A 308 -48.30 13.79 -10.17
C LYS A 308 -46.95 14.21 -10.74
N LYS A 309 -46.91 15.41 -11.32
CA LYS A 309 -45.68 16.00 -11.87
C LYS A 309 -44.65 16.11 -10.76
N GLY A 310 -43.44 15.61 -11.01
CA GLY A 310 -42.31 15.78 -10.09
C GLY A 310 -42.13 17.24 -9.64
N ASP A 311 -42.18 17.43 -8.33
CA ASP A 311 -41.58 18.52 -7.54
C ASP A 311 -42.10 19.97 -7.60
N LYS A 312 -43.29 20.26 -8.12
CA LYS A 312 -43.98 21.52 -7.73
C LYS A 312 -45.47 21.30 -7.55
N SER A 313 -45.88 21.24 -6.29
CA SER A 313 -47.26 21.30 -5.83
C SER A 313 -47.98 22.50 -6.46
N GLY A 314 -48.67 22.24 -7.57
CA GLY A 314 -49.62 23.14 -8.21
C GLY A 314 -51.02 22.60 -8.01
N GLY A 315 -52.03 23.47 -7.99
CA GLY A 315 -53.40 23.16 -7.55
C GLY A 315 -54.12 21.97 -8.21
N SER A 316 -53.57 21.36 -9.28
CA SER A 316 -54.05 20.07 -9.78
C SER A 316 -53.77 18.90 -8.84
N ASP A 317 -52.73 18.98 -8.00
CA ASP A 317 -52.39 17.91 -7.05
C ASP A 317 -53.45 17.74 -5.95
N GLN A 318 -54.19 18.81 -5.62
CA GLN A 318 -55.33 18.77 -4.69
C GLN A 318 -56.59 18.13 -5.26
N PHE A 319 -56.68 17.95 -6.58
CA PHE A 319 -57.86 17.37 -7.22
C PHE A 319 -57.88 15.83 -7.13
N PHE A 320 -56.71 15.20 -6.93
CA PHE A 320 -56.53 13.75 -6.96
C PHE A 320 -56.09 13.15 -5.61
N THR A 321 -55.97 13.96 -4.57
CA THR A 321 -55.83 13.54 -3.15
C THR A 321 -57.15 13.69 -2.43
#